data_AF-A0A174XH02-F1
#
_entry.id   AF-A0A174XH02-F1
#
_cell.length_a   1.000
_cell.length_b   1.000
_cell.length_c   1.000
_cell.angle_alpha   90.00
_cell.angle_beta   90.00
_cell.angle_gamma   90.00
#
_symmetry.space_group_name_H-M   'P 1'
#
loop_
_entity.id
_entity.type
_entity.pdbx_description
1 polymer ?
#
loop_
_entity_poly.entity_id
_entity_poly.type
_entity_poly.pdbx_seq_one_letter_code
_entity_poly.pdbx_strand_id
1 'polypeptide(L)'
;MGKSSISESEIIQMTRDNVRSFYNRNPEITTAPMAKDFMWIGSNDFQWCEGLESFLQVTKKEYEEPPVYLSDEEYHLLFHERNVWVLYGRYQVTAILEDGSVMHAHVRGTYVWKRINGVITLAHVHGSHAQDIPLNQLVPSAKPLTSDSDYFEFMKRLDSLKTNGPKLDFRDREKRHRYLHPSEIIYMQAALQWTTVYTTNGSFQAYGLLAAHEQAVPEDFQRIHKSFLVNTGYIRSLCRYEATLLNGQVLPVSKERYMSLKRFLEKRP
;
A
#
# COMPACT_ATOMS: atom_id res chain seq x y z
N MET A 1 -45.52 -10.30 -15.00
CA MET A 1 -44.19 -10.97 -14.97
C MET A 1 -43.52 -10.61 -13.66
N GLY A 2 -43.35 -11.58 -12.76
CA GLY A 2 -42.66 -11.35 -11.49
C GLY A 2 -41.23 -10.87 -11.76
N LYS A 3 -40.81 -9.79 -11.10
CA LYS A 3 -39.40 -9.37 -11.13
C LYS A 3 -38.58 -10.57 -10.68
N SER A 4 -37.76 -11.13 -11.57
CA SER A 4 -36.79 -12.16 -11.18
C SER A 4 -35.90 -11.55 -10.08
N SER A 5 -36.11 -11.98 -8.85
CA SER A 5 -35.29 -11.58 -7.71
C SER A 5 -33.92 -12.21 -7.88
N ILE A 6 -32.88 -11.39 -7.96
CA ILE A 6 -31.51 -11.89 -7.94
C ILE A 6 -31.20 -12.35 -6.52
N SER A 7 -30.69 -13.57 -6.39
CA SER A 7 -30.21 -14.13 -5.14
C SER A 7 -28.86 -13.53 -4.74
N GLU A 8 -28.51 -13.66 -3.46
CA GLU A 8 -27.20 -13.26 -2.94
C GLU A 8 -26.06 -13.96 -3.69
N SER A 9 -26.16 -15.28 -3.88
CA SER A 9 -25.16 -16.06 -4.60
C SER A 9 -24.96 -15.59 -6.04
N GLU A 10 -26.04 -15.21 -6.74
CA GLU A 10 -25.96 -14.70 -8.11
C GLU A 10 -25.25 -13.34 -8.17
N ILE A 11 -25.58 -12.39 -7.29
CA ILE A 11 -24.95 -11.06 -7.32
C ILE A 11 -23.48 -11.11 -6.86
N ILE A 12 -23.14 -12.02 -5.94
CA ILE A 12 -21.75 -12.32 -5.57
C ILE A 12 -21.01 -12.90 -6.79
N GLN A 13 -21.62 -13.86 -7.49
CA GLN A 13 -21.00 -14.47 -8.67
C GLN A 13 -20.78 -13.43 -9.79
N MET A 14 -21.75 -12.56 -10.05
CA MET A 14 -21.58 -11.44 -11.00
C MET A 14 -20.42 -10.51 -10.61
N THR A 15 -20.22 -10.28 -9.31
CA THR A 15 -19.10 -9.48 -8.79
C THR A 15 -17.76 -10.16 -9.03
N ARG A 16 -17.68 -11.47 -8.75
CA ARG A 16 -16.49 -12.29 -9.02
C ARG A 16 -16.12 -12.29 -10.49
N ASP A 17 -17.11 -12.48 -11.36
CA ASP A 17 -16.90 -12.52 -12.80
C ASP A 17 -16.46 -11.16 -13.34
N ASN A 18 -17.00 -10.06 -12.81
CA ASN A 18 -16.53 -8.71 -13.13
C ASN A 18 -15.07 -8.48 -12.72
N VAL A 19 -14.68 -8.89 -11.52
CA VAL A 19 -13.28 -8.78 -11.05
C VAL A 19 -12.35 -9.62 -11.91
N ARG A 20 -12.73 -10.86 -12.23
CA ARG A 20 -11.95 -11.76 -13.10
C ARG A 20 -11.80 -11.23 -14.52
N SER A 21 -12.88 -10.70 -15.10
CA SER A 21 -12.87 -10.05 -16.41
C SER A 21 -11.91 -8.84 -16.39
N PHE A 22 -11.95 -8.04 -15.32
CA PHE A 22 -11.04 -6.91 -15.18
C PHE A 22 -9.57 -7.36 -15.13
N TYR A 23 -9.20 -8.38 -14.34
CA TYR A 23 -7.79 -8.77 -14.15
C TYR A 23 -7.23 -9.75 -15.17
N ASN A 24 -8.06 -10.60 -15.80
CA ASN A 24 -7.56 -11.52 -16.82
C ASN A 24 -7.31 -10.83 -18.17
N ARG A 25 -7.72 -9.56 -18.29
CA ARG A 25 -7.56 -8.70 -19.47
C ARG A 25 -8.13 -9.31 -20.76
N ASN A 26 -9.10 -10.21 -20.66
CA ASN A 26 -9.72 -10.87 -21.81
C ASN A 26 -10.93 -10.05 -22.29
N PRO A 27 -10.83 -9.38 -23.46
CA PRO A 27 -11.91 -8.57 -24.00
C PRO A 27 -13.14 -9.40 -24.44
N GLU A 28 -13.00 -10.73 -24.60
CA GLU A 28 -14.11 -11.63 -24.91
C GLU A 28 -14.90 -12.07 -23.68
N ILE A 29 -14.33 -11.93 -22.47
CA ILE A 29 -15.05 -12.19 -21.21
C ILE A 29 -15.76 -10.92 -20.83
N THR A 30 -17.07 -10.92 -21.09
CA THR A 30 -17.94 -9.75 -20.98
C THR A 30 -17.84 -9.16 -19.58
N THR A 31 -17.33 -7.94 -19.49
CA THR A 31 -17.53 -7.12 -18.29
C THR A 31 -19.02 -7.00 -18.06
N ALA A 32 -19.45 -7.07 -16.80
CA ALA A 32 -20.85 -6.96 -16.51
C ALA A 32 -21.40 -5.61 -17.03
N PRO A 33 -22.69 -5.50 -17.41
CA PRO A 33 -23.23 -4.26 -17.93
C PRO A 33 -22.90 -3.10 -16.97
N MET A 34 -22.15 -2.10 -17.44
CA MET A 34 -21.82 -0.93 -16.62
C MET A 34 -22.76 0.22 -16.94
N ALA A 35 -23.07 1.02 -15.92
CA ALA A 35 -23.96 2.16 -16.09
C ALA A 35 -23.26 3.26 -16.89
N LYS A 36 -24.01 4.10 -17.62
CA LYS A 36 -23.42 5.23 -18.33
C LYS A 36 -22.74 6.22 -17.37
N ASP A 37 -23.36 6.42 -16.22
CA ASP A 37 -22.90 7.19 -15.07
C ASP A 37 -22.05 6.33 -14.09
N PHE A 38 -21.31 5.34 -14.60
CA PHE A 38 -20.45 4.48 -13.78
C PHE A 38 -19.37 5.30 -13.06
N MET A 39 -19.14 5.03 -11.77
CA MET A 39 -18.11 5.68 -10.98
C MET A 39 -16.99 4.70 -10.63
N TRP A 40 -15.77 4.96 -11.10
CA TRP A 40 -14.59 4.18 -10.73
C TRP A 40 -13.67 5.01 -9.85
N ILE A 41 -13.25 4.42 -8.74
CA ILE A 41 -12.24 4.97 -7.83
C ILE A 41 -11.17 3.91 -7.65
N GLY A 42 -10.04 4.08 -8.33
CA GLY A 42 -8.85 3.27 -8.12
C GLY A 42 -7.97 3.79 -6.99
N SER A 43 -6.80 3.18 -6.85
CA SER A 43 -5.85 3.56 -5.79
C SER A 43 -4.98 4.77 -6.15
N ASN A 44 -5.00 5.21 -7.41
CA ASN A 44 -4.27 6.38 -7.88
C ASN A 44 -5.21 7.56 -8.16
N ASP A 45 -4.68 8.78 -8.04
CA ASP A 45 -5.44 10.02 -8.25
C ASP A 45 -6.05 10.11 -9.67
N PHE A 46 -5.31 9.68 -10.69
CA PHE A 46 -5.80 9.63 -12.07
C PHE A 46 -6.89 8.56 -12.31
N GLN A 47 -7.11 7.66 -11.35
CA GLN A 47 -8.16 6.63 -11.39
C GLN A 47 -9.47 7.11 -10.76
N TRP A 48 -9.65 8.42 -10.59
CA TRP A 48 -10.95 9.05 -10.37
C TRP A 48 -11.68 9.21 -11.70
N CYS A 49 -12.62 8.32 -12.01
CA CYS A 49 -13.31 8.29 -13.30
C CYS A 49 -14.82 8.47 -13.13
N GLU A 50 -15.33 9.58 -13.65
CA GLU A 50 -16.75 9.90 -13.69
C GLU A 50 -17.34 9.53 -15.06
N GLY A 51 -18.07 8.42 -15.09
CA GLY A 51 -18.71 7.88 -16.29
C GLY A 51 -17.93 6.74 -16.95
N LEU A 52 -18.66 5.93 -17.72
CA LEU A 52 -18.11 4.75 -18.40
C LEU A 52 -17.03 5.12 -19.43
N GLU A 53 -17.19 6.24 -20.14
CA GLU A 53 -16.23 6.70 -21.14
C GLU A 53 -14.87 7.05 -20.51
N SER A 54 -14.89 7.80 -19.40
CA SER A 54 -13.69 8.14 -18.64
C SER A 54 -12.98 6.90 -18.12
N PHE A 55 -13.73 5.94 -17.57
CA PHE A 55 -13.19 4.65 -17.12
C PHE A 55 -12.48 3.90 -18.27
N LEU A 56 -13.16 3.71 -19.40
CA LEU A 56 -12.60 2.99 -20.55
C LEU A 56 -11.33 3.65 -21.09
N GLN A 57 -11.26 4.99 -21.07
CA GLN A 57 -10.07 5.72 -21.49
C GLN A 57 -8.91 5.48 -20.51
N VAL A 58 -9.13 5.61 -19.20
CA VAL A 58 -8.09 5.46 -18.17
C VAL A 58 -7.57 4.04 -18.10
N THR A 59 -8.43 3.03 -18.21
CA THR A 59 -8.02 1.62 -18.10
C THR A 59 -7.55 1.02 -19.42
N LYS A 60 -7.61 1.76 -20.54
CA LYS A 60 -7.27 1.22 -21.87
C LYS A 60 -5.91 0.52 -21.89
N LYS A 61 -4.89 1.17 -21.33
CA LYS A 61 -3.53 0.63 -21.26
C LYS A 61 -3.45 -0.58 -20.32
N GLU A 62 -4.17 -0.55 -19.20
CA GLU A 62 -4.26 -1.69 -18.28
C GLU A 62 -4.85 -2.95 -18.95
N TYR A 63 -5.66 -2.81 -20.00
CA TYR A 63 -6.18 -3.93 -20.78
C TYR A 63 -5.21 -4.46 -21.84
N GLU A 64 -4.15 -3.72 -22.17
CA GLU A 64 -3.09 -4.14 -23.11
C GLU A 64 -1.97 -4.94 -22.40
N GLU A 65 -2.03 -4.96 -21.08
CA GLU A 65 -1.07 -5.56 -20.16
C GLU A 65 -1.32 -7.08 -19.98
N PRO A 66 -0.28 -7.89 -19.67
CA PRO A 66 -0.44 -9.30 -19.31
C PRO A 66 -1.54 -9.59 -18.25
N PRO A 67 -2.18 -10.77 -18.32
CA PRO A 67 -3.16 -11.19 -17.31
C PRO A 67 -2.58 -11.28 -15.90
N VAL A 68 -3.41 -10.94 -14.91
CA VAL A 68 -3.07 -11.03 -13.49
C VAL A 68 -3.80 -12.21 -12.85
N TYR A 69 -3.08 -12.99 -12.04
CA TYR A 69 -3.64 -14.13 -11.33
C TYR A 69 -4.34 -13.69 -10.05
N LEU A 70 -5.56 -14.20 -9.83
CA LEU A 70 -6.34 -13.97 -8.62
C LEU A 70 -6.26 -15.18 -7.69
N SER A 71 -6.06 -14.93 -6.40
CA SER A 71 -6.10 -15.93 -5.33
C SER A 71 -6.65 -15.33 -4.03
N ASP A 72 -6.91 -16.17 -3.03
CA ASP A 72 -7.43 -15.76 -1.72
C ASP A 72 -8.70 -14.88 -1.81
N GLU A 73 -9.60 -15.27 -2.71
CA GLU A 73 -10.80 -14.53 -3.05
C GLU A 73 -11.92 -14.69 -2.01
N GLU A 74 -12.41 -13.58 -1.46
CA GLU A 74 -13.52 -13.51 -0.51
C GLU A 74 -14.46 -12.36 -0.87
N TYR A 75 -15.77 -12.63 -0.95
CA TYR A 75 -16.79 -11.65 -1.35
C TYR A 75 -18.05 -11.81 -0.49
N HIS A 76 -18.67 -10.68 -0.16
CA HIS A 76 -19.83 -10.62 0.71
C HIS A 76 -20.84 -9.60 0.20
N LEU A 77 -22.13 -9.91 0.38
CA LEU A 77 -23.19 -8.92 0.26
C LEU A 77 -23.29 -8.16 1.59
N LEU A 78 -23.05 -6.84 1.57
CA LEU A 78 -23.21 -6.02 2.76
C LEU A 78 -24.69 -5.81 3.07
N PHE A 79 -25.43 -5.35 2.06
CA PHE A 79 -26.88 -5.23 2.08
C PHE A 79 -27.41 -5.04 0.67
N HIS A 80 -28.73 -5.18 0.52
CA HIS A 80 -29.43 -4.74 -0.66
C HIS A 80 -30.76 -4.11 -0.28
N GLU A 81 -31.19 -3.11 -1.04
CA GLU A 81 -32.52 -2.53 -0.90
C GLU A 81 -33.14 -2.28 -2.27
N ARG A 82 -34.32 -2.87 -2.50
CA ARG A 82 -35.10 -2.78 -3.74
C ARG A 82 -34.30 -3.17 -4.99
N ASN A 83 -33.65 -2.18 -5.61
CA ASN A 83 -32.97 -2.28 -6.90
C ASN A 83 -31.47 -1.96 -6.78
N VAL A 84 -30.91 -1.93 -5.56
CA VAL A 84 -29.50 -1.63 -5.32
C VAL A 84 -28.89 -2.71 -4.43
N TRP A 85 -27.70 -3.18 -4.79
CA TRP A 85 -26.90 -4.14 -4.01
C TRP A 85 -25.52 -3.54 -3.75
N VAL A 86 -25.07 -3.62 -2.51
CA VAL A 86 -23.73 -3.18 -2.10
C VAL A 86 -22.96 -4.39 -1.62
N LEU A 87 -21.88 -4.69 -2.33
CA LEU A 87 -20.98 -5.79 -2.02
C LEU A 87 -19.61 -5.26 -1.66
N TYR A 88 -18.86 -6.06 -0.92
CA TYR A 88 -17.44 -5.85 -0.73
C TYR A 88 -16.70 -7.17 -0.89
N GLY A 89 -15.41 -7.08 -1.18
CA GLY A 89 -14.55 -8.25 -1.28
C GLY A 89 -13.10 -7.92 -1.04
N ARG A 90 -12.32 -8.97 -0.84
CA ARG A 90 -10.87 -8.92 -0.80
C ARG A 90 -10.28 -10.10 -1.56
N TYR A 91 -9.13 -9.87 -2.16
CA TYR A 91 -8.41 -10.89 -2.92
C TYR A 91 -6.96 -10.49 -3.06
N GLN A 92 -6.13 -11.48 -3.38
CA GLN A 92 -4.74 -11.28 -3.74
C GLN A 92 -4.60 -11.29 -5.27
N VAL A 93 -3.94 -10.26 -5.81
CA VAL A 93 -3.51 -10.20 -7.20
C VAL A 93 -2.04 -10.59 -7.28
N THR A 94 -1.69 -11.46 -8.22
CA THR A 94 -0.32 -11.90 -8.47
C THR A 94 0.02 -11.69 -9.93
N ALA A 95 1.13 -11.02 -10.17
CA ALA A 95 1.54 -10.54 -11.47
C ALA A 95 2.98 -10.92 -11.74
N ILE A 96 3.25 -11.46 -12.93
CA ILE A 96 4.60 -11.82 -13.37
C ILE A 96 5.07 -10.73 -14.31
N LEU A 97 6.17 -10.07 -13.94
CA LEU A 97 6.75 -8.97 -14.69
C LEU A 97 7.64 -9.48 -15.83
N GLU A 98 7.96 -8.63 -16.80
CA GLU A 98 8.77 -8.99 -17.97
C GLU A 98 10.16 -9.54 -17.62
N ASP A 99 10.73 -9.11 -16.49
CA ASP A 99 12.01 -9.61 -15.97
C ASP A 99 11.90 -10.92 -15.19
N GLY A 100 10.71 -11.54 -15.17
CA GLY A 100 10.41 -12.79 -14.47
C GLY A 100 10.18 -12.65 -12.98
N SER A 101 10.27 -11.44 -12.41
CA SER A 101 9.91 -11.21 -11.02
C SER A 101 8.41 -11.35 -10.79
N VAL A 102 8.05 -11.82 -9.60
CA VAL A 102 6.65 -12.04 -9.20
C VAL A 102 6.28 -11.03 -8.14
N MET A 103 5.20 -10.32 -8.40
CA MET A 103 4.63 -9.35 -7.49
C MET A 103 3.30 -9.86 -6.94
N HIS A 104 3.05 -9.53 -5.67
CA HIS A 104 1.76 -9.78 -5.02
C HIS A 104 1.17 -8.47 -4.50
N ALA A 105 -0.14 -8.29 -4.57
CA ALA A 105 -0.82 -7.21 -3.85
C ALA A 105 -2.17 -7.68 -3.30
N HIS A 106 -2.56 -7.15 -2.15
CA HIS A 106 -3.89 -7.36 -1.58
C HIS A 106 -4.79 -6.22 -2.01
N VAL A 107 -5.95 -6.56 -2.54
CA VAL A 107 -6.96 -5.59 -2.99
C VAL A 107 -8.21 -5.76 -2.15
N ARG A 108 -8.83 -4.64 -1.80
CA ARG A 108 -10.15 -4.58 -1.20
C ARG A 108 -11.05 -3.76 -2.10
N GLY A 109 -12.19 -4.31 -2.47
CA GLY A 109 -13.15 -3.70 -3.36
C GLY A 109 -14.49 -3.45 -2.69
N THR A 110 -15.13 -2.33 -3.01
CA THR A 110 -16.58 -2.13 -2.83
C THR A 110 -17.24 -2.06 -4.20
N TYR A 111 -18.35 -2.77 -4.38
CA TYR A 111 -19.07 -2.90 -5.64
C TYR A 111 -20.52 -2.53 -5.42
N VAL A 112 -21.04 -1.59 -6.21
CA VAL A 112 -22.45 -1.20 -6.16
C VAL A 112 -23.10 -1.56 -7.47
N TRP A 113 -24.15 -2.35 -7.38
CA TRP A 113 -24.98 -2.74 -8.51
C TRP A 113 -26.35 -2.10 -8.41
N LYS A 114 -26.91 -1.69 -9.54
CA LYS A 114 -28.26 -1.16 -9.65
C LYS A 114 -29.04 -1.88 -10.73
N ARG A 115 -30.35 -2.03 -10.55
CA ARG A 115 -31.24 -2.54 -11.60
C ARG A 115 -31.74 -1.38 -12.46
N ILE A 116 -31.36 -1.35 -13.74
CA ILE A 116 -31.83 -0.39 -14.74
C ILE A 116 -32.62 -1.15 -15.81
N ASN A 117 -33.88 -0.78 -16.01
CA ASN A 117 -34.76 -1.38 -17.04
C ASN A 117 -34.79 -2.93 -16.98
N GLY A 118 -34.73 -3.49 -15.77
CA GLY A 118 -34.74 -4.94 -15.54
C GLY A 118 -33.37 -5.60 -15.52
N VAL A 119 -32.34 -4.94 -16.06
CA VAL A 119 -30.95 -5.43 -16.14
C VAL A 119 -30.19 -5.04 -14.88
N ILE A 120 -29.41 -5.97 -14.32
CA ILE A 120 -28.47 -5.68 -13.24
C ILE A 120 -27.21 -5.06 -13.85
N THR A 121 -26.86 -3.87 -13.37
CA THR A 121 -25.86 -3.00 -13.97
C THR A 121 -24.91 -2.48 -12.90
N LEU A 122 -23.61 -2.59 -13.13
CA LEU A 122 -22.58 -2.09 -12.22
C LEU A 122 -22.56 -0.55 -12.24
N ALA A 123 -22.77 0.06 -11.08
CA ALA A 123 -22.86 1.51 -10.92
C ALA A 123 -21.59 2.12 -10.36
N HIS A 124 -20.90 1.41 -9.48
CA HIS A 124 -19.70 1.92 -8.84
C HIS A 124 -18.76 0.79 -8.45
N VAL A 125 -17.46 1.05 -8.60
CA VAL A 125 -16.42 0.27 -7.95
C VAL A 125 -15.41 1.20 -7.30
N HIS A 126 -15.05 0.88 -6.06
CA HIS A 126 -13.92 1.46 -5.37
C HIS A 126 -12.94 0.35 -5.03
N GLY A 127 -11.77 0.36 -5.68
CA GLY A 127 -10.66 -0.54 -5.43
C GLY A 127 -9.55 0.15 -4.64
N SER A 128 -9.18 -0.43 -3.50
CA SER A 128 -8.05 0.02 -2.69
C SER A 128 -7.00 -1.09 -2.60
N HIS A 129 -5.73 -0.73 -2.70
CA HIS A 129 -4.64 -1.61 -2.30
C HIS A 129 -4.54 -1.60 -0.78
N ALA A 130 -4.71 -2.77 -0.15
CA ALA A 130 -4.41 -2.92 1.26
C ALA A 130 -2.89 -3.04 1.41
N GLN A 131 -2.29 -2.03 2.04
CA GLN A 131 -0.89 -2.04 2.42
C GLN A 131 -0.80 -1.89 3.94
N ASP A 132 -0.10 -2.81 4.59
CA ASP A 132 0.27 -2.66 6.00
C ASP A 132 1.44 -1.66 6.18
N ILE A 133 2.01 -1.17 5.08
CA ILE A 133 3.15 -0.25 5.04
C ILE A 133 2.66 1.22 4.96
N PRO A 134 3.17 2.13 5.79
CA PRO A 134 2.78 3.54 5.79
C PRO A 134 3.29 4.33 4.59
N LEU A 135 2.40 5.18 4.03
CA LEU A 135 2.58 6.03 2.84
C LEU A 135 3.87 6.89 2.83
N ASN A 136 4.46 7.18 3.99
CA ASN A 136 5.60 8.08 4.15
C ASN A 136 6.94 7.50 3.66
N GLN A 137 6.96 6.27 3.16
CA GLN A 137 8.14 5.63 2.55
C GLN A 137 8.10 5.66 1.02
N LEU A 138 7.06 6.25 0.43
CA LEU A 138 7.00 6.54 -0.99
C LEU A 138 8.14 7.50 -1.32
N VAL A 139 9.23 7.00 -1.91
CA VAL A 139 10.15 7.87 -2.64
C VAL A 139 9.32 8.52 -3.76
N PRO A 140 9.10 9.84 -3.74
CA PRO A 140 8.37 10.50 -4.81
C PRO A 140 9.12 10.22 -6.10
N SER A 141 8.40 9.79 -7.12
CA SER A 141 9.00 9.66 -8.45
C SER A 141 9.18 11.08 -8.96
N ALA A 142 10.25 11.28 -9.72
CA ALA A 142 10.42 12.52 -10.48
C ALA A 142 9.28 12.78 -11.49
N LYS A 143 8.43 11.78 -11.78
CA LYS A 143 7.28 11.88 -12.68
C LYS A 143 5.96 11.47 -12.01
N PRO A 144 4.88 12.26 -12.11
CA PRO A 144 3.55 11.85 -11.67
C PRO A 144 3.10 10.61 -12.44
N LEU A 145 2.35 9.72 -11.79
CA LEU A 145 1.61 8.69 -12.50
C LEU A 145 0.41 9.34 -13.19
N THR A 146 0.20 8.97 -14.44
CA THR A 146 -0.90 9.45 -15.29
C THR A 146 -1.57 8.26 -15.97
N SER A 147 -2.67 8.50 -16.68
CA SER A 147 -3.33 7.49 -17.52
C SER A 147 -2.43 6.84 -18.57
N ASP A 148 -1.31 7.49 -18.92
CA ASP A 148 -0.34 6.98 -19.90
C ASP A 148 0.77 6.13 -19.26
N SER A 149 0.82 6.05 -17.93
CA SER A 149 1.80 5.24 -17.19
C SER A 149 1.43 3.75 -17.26
N ASP A 150 2.44 2.87 -17.30
CA ASP A 150 2.21 1.42 -17.28
C ASP A 150 1.77 0.98 -15.86
N TYR A 151 0.66 0.25 -15.75
CA TYR A 151 0.14 -0.23 -14.47
C TYR A 151 1.03 -1.31 -13.87
N PHE A 152 1.73 -2.12 -14.66
CA PHE A 152 2.81 -2.98 -14.16
C PHE A 152 4.02 -2.18 -13.70
N GLU A 153 4.37 -1.06 -14.34
CA GLU A 153 5.42 -0.17 -13.82
C GLU A 153 5.00 0.44 -12.46
N PHE A 154 3.75 0.86 -12.33
CA PHE A 154 3.18 1.31 -11.07
C PHE A 154 3.22 0.22 -10.00
N MET A 155 2.78 -0.98 -10.34
CA MET A 155 2.69 -2.07 -9.39
C MET A 155 4.08 -2.64 -9.05
N LYS A 156 5.01 -2.77 -10.02
CA LYS A 156 6.45 -3.05 -9.79
C LYS A 156 7.07 -2.02 -8.88
N ARG A 157 6.62 -0.77 -8.95
CA ARG A 157 7.04 0.28 -8.02
C ARG A 157 6.45 0.05 -6.62
N LEU A 158 5.17 -0.30 -6.49
CA LEU A 158 4.58 -0.69 -5.21
C LEU A 158 5.22 -1.96 -4.60
N ASP A 159 5.67 -2.89 -5.44
CA ASP A 159 6.34 -4.13 -5.03
C ASP A 159 7.82 -3.93 -4.73
N SER A 160 8.53 -3.08 -5.47
CA SER A 160 9.89 -2.64 -5.09
C SER A 160 9.90 -1.78 -3.82
N LEU A 161 8.74 -1.19 -3.45
CA LEU A 161 8.48 -0.59 -2.14
C LEU A 161 8.12 -1.61 -1.06
N LYS A 162 7.69 -2.83 -1.42
CA LYS A 162 7.85 -4.02 -0.57
C LYS A 162 9.30 -4.45 -0.64
N THR A 163 10.19 -3.62 -0.14
CA THR A 163 11.61 -3.97 0.00
C THR A 163 11.69 -5.35 0.65
N ASN A 164 12.14 -6.33 -0.13
CA ASN A 164 12.47 -7.71 0.26
C ASN A 164 13.71 -7.74 1.19
N GLY A 165 13.84 -6.74 2.06
CA GLY A 165 14.82 -6.69 3.12
C GLY A 165 14.35 -7.52 4.31
N PRO A 166 15.27 -8.10 5.09
CA PRO A 166 14.92 -8.79 6.32
C PRO A 166 14.18 -7.83 7.26
N LYS A 167 13.01 -8.25 7.74
CA LYS A 167 12.27 -7.51 8.78
C LYS A 167 13.04 -7.60 10.10
N LEU A 168 13.07 -6.50 10.83
CA LEU A 168 13.62 -6.41 12.16
C LEU A 168 12.60 -6.97 13.16
N ASP A 169 13.04 -7.89 14.00
CA ASP A 169 12.23 -8.48 15.06
C ASP A 169 12.38 -7.71 16.37
N PHE A 170 11.25 -7.30 16.94
CA PHE A 170 11.18 -6.65 18.25
C PHE A 170 10.21 -7.39 19.15
N ARG A 171 10.64 -7.71 20.36
CA ARG A 171 9.75 -8.22 21.41
C ARG A 171 9.22 -7.08 22.26
N ASP A 172 7.92 -6.85 22.27
CA ASP A 172 7.28 -5.79 23.08
C ASP A 172 7.11 -6.19 24.56
N ARG A 173 6.56 -5.28 25.38
CA ARG A 173 6.31 -5.51 26.83
C ARG A 173 5.34 -6.65 27.11
N GLU A 174 4.42 -6.93 26.19
CA GLU A 174 3.43 -8.00 26.28
C GLU A 174 3.99 -9.33 25.75
N LYS A 175 5.31 -9.39 25.50
CA LYS A 175 6.03 -10.54 24.93
C LYS A 175 5.57 -10.91 23.51
N ARG A 176 4.93 -9.98 22.79
CA ARG A 176 4.57 -10.18 21.39
C ARG A 176 5.76 -9.82 20.49
N HIS A 177 5.93 -10.57 19.42
CA HIS A 177 6.89 -10.24 18.38
C HIS A 177 6.27 -9.25 17.39
N ARG A 178 7.04 -8.23 17.03
CA ARG A 178 6.70 -7.22 16.03
C ARG A 178 7.80 -7.23 14.97
N TYR A 179 7.41 -7.54 13.75
CA TYR A 179 8.30 -7.58 12.60
C TYR A 179 8.11 -6.31 11.78
N LEU A 180 9.11 -5.45 11.77
CA LEU A 180 9.06 -4.16 11.08
C LEU A 180 10.10 -4.10 9.98
N HIS A 181 9.72 -3.59 8.83
CA HIS A 181 10.70 -3.20 7.84
C HIS A 181 11.51 -2.00 8.37
N PRO A 182 12.84 -1.93 8.14
CA PRO A 182 13.66 -0.81 8.59
C PRO A 182 13.11 0.58 8.21
N SER A 183 12.48 0.69 7.04
CA SER A 183 11.85 1.94 6.59
C SER A 183 10.67 2.37 7.46
N GLU A 184 10.04 1.48 8.23
CA GLU A 184 8.94 1.81 9.16
C GLU A 184 9.43 2.52 10.41
N ILE A 185 10.74 2.48 10.68
CA ILE A 185 11.34 2.99 11.91
C ILE A 185 12.01 4.32 11.62
N ILE A 186 11.58 5.36 12.34
CA ILE A 186 12.12 6.71 12.24
C ILE A 186 13.38 6.82 13.11
N TYR A 187 13.26 6.45 14.39
CA TYR A 187 14.37 6.40 15.33
C TYR A 187 14.04 5.51 16.53
N MET A 188 15.06 5.21 17.31
CA MET A 188 14.97 4.50 18.57
C MET A 188 15.59 5.32 19.69
N GLN A 189 14.95 5.29 20.85
CA GLN A 189 15.38 6.00 22.05
C GLN A 189 15.64 5.01 23.19
N ALA A 190 16.80 5.14 23.84
CA ALA A 190 17.11 4.35 25.03
C ALA A 190 16.14 4.68 26.17
N ALA A 191 15.56 3.66 26.81
CA ALA A 191 14.61 3.77 27.91
C ALA A 191 14.91 2.74 29.01
N LEU A 192 15.93 3.01 29.83
CA LEU A 192 16.45 2.09 30.86
C LEU A 192 16.88 0.75 30.23
N GLN A 193 16.22 -0.35 30.62
CA GLN A 193 16.41 -1.71 30.08
C GLN A 193 15.62 -1.98 28.79
N TRP A 194 14.88 -0.99 28.30
CA TRP A 194 14.05 -1.04 27.10
C TRP A 194 14.53 -0.03 26.07
N THR A 195 14.00 -0.16 24.86
CA THR A 195 14.18 0.81 23.78
C THR A 195 12.80 1.22 23.27
N THR A 196 12.52 2.52 23.24
CA THR A 196 11.30 3.02 22.60
C THR A 196 11.58 3.14 21.11
N VAL A 197 10.82 2.38 20.31
CA VAL A 197 10.90 2.38 18.85
C VAL A 197 9.83 3.32 18.33
N TYR A 198 10.24 4.39 17.66
CA TYR A 198 9.34 5.36 17.05
C TYR A 198 9.19 5.02 15.56
N THR A 199 7.97 4.69 15.18
CA THR A 199 7.60 4.33 13.81
C THR A 199 6.75 5.43 13.20
N THR A 200 6.52 5.31 11.90
CA THR A 200 5.55 6.12 11.15
C THR A 200 4.10 5.96 11.63
N ASN A 201 3.78 4.88 12.34
CA ASN A 201 2.43 4.56 12.84
C ASN A 201 2.29 4.70 14.37
N GLY A 202 3.27 5.31 15.05
CA GLY A 202 3.25 5.53 16.49
C GLY A 202 4.55 5.12 17.17
N SER A 203 4.48 4.60 18.40
CA SER A 203 5.66 4.10 19.11
C SER A 203 5.31 2.95 20.04
N PHE A 204 6.30 2.13 20.35
CA PHE A 204 6.17 1.06 21.34
C PHE A 204 7.51 0.81 22.05
N GLN A 205 7.45 0.14 23.21
CA GLN A 205 8.65 -0.27 23.94
C GLN A 205 9.05 -1.70 23.56
N ALA A 206 10.25 -1.83 23.02
CA ALA A 206 10.91 -3.09 22.72
C ALA A 206 11.89 -3.47 23.83
N TYR A 207 11.96 -4.77 24.12
CA TYR A 207 12.92 -5.33 25.07
C TYR A 207 14.33 -5.26 24.50
N GLY A 208 15.28 -4.77 25.29
CA GLY A 208 16.69 -4.68 24.90
C GLY A 208 17.26 -3.28 24.99
N LEU A 209 18.58 -3.22 25.15
CA LEU A 209 19.33 -1.97 25.13
C LEU A 209 19.45 -1.45 23.70
N LEU A 210 19.51 -0.13 23.55
CA LEU A 210 19.68 0.53 22.26
C LEU A 210 20.90 0.00 21.48
N ALA A 211 21.99 -0.35 22.19
CA ALA A 211 23.19 -0.92 21.60
C ALA A 211 22.97 -2.32 20.99
N ALA A 212 22.04 -3.11 21.51
CA ALA A 212 21.71 -4.41 20.94
C ALA A 212 20.93 -4.24 19.64
N HIS A 213 19.97 -3.31 19.61
CA HIS A 213 19.24 -2.99 18.38
C HIS A 213 20.15 -2.37 17.31
N GLU A 214 21.14 -1.57 17.70
CA GLU A 214 22.15 -1.00 16.80
C GLU A 214 22.91 -2.06 15.98
N GLN A 215 23.10 -3.27 16.50
CA GLN A 215 23.76 -4.37 15.78
C GLN A 215 22.83 -5.10 14.80
N ALA A 216 21.52 -4.97 14.99
CA ALA A 216 20.51 -5.69 14.21
C ALA A 216 19.94 -4.86 13.06
N VAL A 217 20.18 -3.54 13.06
CA VAL A 217 19.66 -2.60 12.06
C VAL A 217 20.60 -2.45 10.86
N PRO A 218 20.08 -2.09 9.67
CA PRO A 218 20.92 -1.75 8.51
C PRO A 218 21.82 -0.54 8.74
N GLU A 219 22.82 -0.37 7.87
CA GLU A 219 23.80 0.73 7.92
C GLU A 219 23.18 2.13 7.86
N ASP A 220 21.99 2.28 7.27
CA ASP A 220 21.24 3.54 7.26
C ASP A 220 20.84 4.05 8.65
N PHE A 221 20.92 3.19 9.68
CA PHE A 221 20.69 3.58 11.07
C PHE A 221 21.99 4.03 11.71
N GLN A 222 22.04 5.31 12.06
CA GLN A 222 23.23 5.91 12.67
C GLN A 222 22.95 6.26 14.13
N ARG A 223 23.84 5.82 15.02
CA ARG A 223 23.79 6.26 16.41
C ARG A 223 24.36 7.66 16.52
N ILE A 224 23.49 8.61 16.87
CA ILE A 224 23.81 10.04 16.90
C ILE A 224 24.08 10.56 18.32
N HIS A 225 23.59 9.85 19.33
CA HIS A 225 23.76 10.19 20.73
C HIS A 225 23.76 8.90 21.58
N LYS A 226 24.20 8.99 22.84
CA LYS A 226 24.16 7.83 23.76
C LYS A 226 22.77 7.21 23.88
N SER A 227 21.73 8.03 23.72
CA SER A 227 20.33 7.64 23.85
C SER A 227 19.54 7.58 22.53
N PHE A 228 20.14 7.89 21.37
CA PHE A 228 19.41 7.97 20.10
C PHE A 228 20.13 7.27 18.95
N LEU A 229 19.39 6.41 18.25
CA LEU A 229 19.73 5.74 17.00
C LEU A 229 18.69 6.14 15.96
N VAL A 230 19.09 6.75 14.85
CA VAL A 230 18.16 7.35 13.89
C VAL A 230 18.30 6.69 12.52
N ASN A 231 17.18 6.45 11.86
CA ASN A 231 17.20 6.14 10.43
C ASN A 231 17.51 7.44 9.68
N THR A 232 18.68 7.48 9.05
CA THR A 232 19.16 8.67 8.35
C THR A 232 18.28 9.08 7.17
N GLY A 233 17.45 8.18 6.63
CA GLY A 233 16.42 8.52 5.62
C GLY A 233 15.38 9.53 6.13
N TYR A 234 15.20 9.64 7.44
CA TYR A 234 14.27 10.58 8.06
C TYR A 234 14.91 11.89 8.53
N ILE A 235 16.22 12.09 8.34
CA ILE A 235 16.88 13.35 8.71
C ILE A 235 16.61 14.39 7.62
N ARG A 236 15.95 15.49 7.98
CA ARG A 236 15.69 16.64 7.10
C ARG A 236 16.90 17.57 7.03
N SER A 237 17.51 17.87 8.18
CA SER A 237 18.63 18.79 8.26
C SER A 237 19.50 18.50 9.47
N LEU A 238 20.79 18.83 9.37
CA LEU A 238 21.76 18.67 10.46
C LEU A 238 22.35 20.04 10.83
N CYS A 239 22.01 20.51 12.03
CA CYS A 239 22.60 21.68 12.66
C CYS A 239 23.65 21.26 13.69
N ARG A 240 24.47 22.19 14.17
CA ARG A 240 25.54 21.86 15.13
C ARG A 240 24.96 21.16 16.35
N TYR A 241 25.31 19.88 16.51
CA TYR A 241 24.88 18.99 17.59
C TYR A 241 23.36 18.69 17.65
N GLU A 242 22.63 18.91 16.57
CA GLU A 242 21.17 18.67 16.50
C GLU A 242 20.77 18.17 15.11
N ALA A 243 19.94 17.12 15.05
CA ALA A 243 19.36 16.60 13.83
C ALA A 243 17.85 16.84 13.83
N THR A 244 17.35 17.51 12.80
CA THR A 244 15.91 17.73 12.59
C THR A 244 15.36 16.65 11.68
N LEU A 245 14.29 15.99 12.11
CA LEU A 245 13.64 14.92 11.36
C LEU A 245 12.55 15.45 10.41
N LEU A 246 12.12 14.62 9.45
CA LEU A 246 11.03 14.93 8.51
C LEU A 246 9.69 15.23 9.19
N ASN A 247 9.46 14.72 10.40
CA ASN A 247 8.27 15.02 11.20
C ASN A 247 8.40 16.29 12.08
N GLY A 248 9.52 17.02 11.97
CA GLY A 248 9.80 18.24 12.73
C GLY A 248 10.43 18.03 14.10
N GLN A 249 10.61 16.78 14.57
CA GLN A 249 11.30 16.52 15.84
C GLN A 249 12.79 16.85 15.73
N VAL A 250 13.35 17.38 16.82
CA VAL A 250 14.79 17.71 16.93
C VAL A 250 15.43 16.75 17.92
N LEU A 251 16.42 15.98 17.46
CA LEU A 251 17.18 15.03 18.27
C LEU A 251 18.59 15.56 18.55
N PRO A 252 19.11 15.45 19.79
CA PRO A 252 20.47 15.85 20.10
C PRO A 252 21.47 14.90 19.43
N VAL A 253 22.58 15.46 18.96
CA VAL A 253 23.72 14.75 18.37
C VAL A 253 24.95 15.04 19.24
N SER A 254 25.60 13.99 19.74
CA SER A 254 26.81 14.16 20.55
C SER A 254 27.96 14.76 19.74
N LYS A 255 28.85 15.51 20.40
CA LYS A 255 29.98 16.20 19.73
C LYS A 255 30.87 15.23 18.97
N GLU A 256 31.08 14.05 19.55
CA GLU A 256 31.94 12.99 19.02
C GLU A 256 31.33 12.36 17.75
N ARG A 257 30.00 12.29 17.66
CA ARG A 257 29.26 11.65 16.56
C ARG A 257 28.81 12.62 15.48
N TYR A 258 28.90 13.93 15.73
CA TYR A 258 28.47 14.96 14.79
C TYR A 258 29.24 14.89 13.46
N MET A 259 30.57 14.83 13.51
CA MET A 259 31.40 14.83 12.30
C MET A 259 31.34 13.50 11.53
N SER A 260 31.06 12.38 12.19
CA SER A 260 30.82 11.10 11.49
C SER A 260 29.46 11.11 10.79
N LEU A 261 28.40 11.56 11.47
CA LEU A 261 27.07 11.68 10.90
C LEU A 261 27.05 12.66 9.71
N LYS A 262 27.71 13.82 9.85
CA LYS A 262 27.80 14.80 8.77
C LYS A 262 28.44 14.20 7.51
N ARG A 263 29.59 13.52 7.66
CA ARG A 263 30.28 12.84 6.56
C ARG A 263 29.46 11.70 5.96
N PHE A 264 28.69 10.98 6.77
CA PHE A 264 27.79 9.93 6.28
C PHE A 264 26.70 10.51 5.38
N LEU A 265 26.07 11.62 5.81
CA LEU A 265 25.02 12.30 5.05
C LEU A 265 25.56 12.97 3.77
N GLU A 266 26.79 13.50 3.79
CA GLU A 266 27.44 14.10 2.61
C GLU A 266 27.85 13.08 1.53
N LYS A 267 28.00 11.80 1.90
CA LYS A 267 28.40 10.71 0.99
C LYS A 267 27.20 9.98 0.35
N ARG A 268 25.98 10.34 0.71
CA ARG A 268 24.79 9.78 0.05
C ARG A 268 24.76 10.22 -1.42
N PRO A 269 24.54 9.29 -2.37
CA PRO A 269 24.31 9.64 -3.77
C PRO A 269 23.03 10.44 -3.97
#